data_AF-A0A522Q1R7-F1
#
_entry.id   AF-A0A522Q1R7-F1
#
_cell.length_a   1.000
_cell.length_b   1.000
_cell.length_c   1.000
_cell.angle_alpha   90.00
_cell.angle_beta   90.00
_cell.angle_gamma   90.00
#
_symmetry.space_group_name_H-M   'P 1'
#
loop_
_entity.id
_entity.type
_entity.pdbx_description
1 polymer ?
#
loop_
_entity_poly.entity_id
_entity_poly.type
_entity_poly.pdbx_seq_one_letter_code
_entity_poly.pdbx_strand_id
1 'polypeptide(L)'
;MTYYGAKELAQSFHTVRENTIQIAEEIPEHKYGFRPAEGCRSVAETLVHIAIMPRVPEQIHFIEHRNTLAGFDFFGLMGKLQTETQTPRTKA
;
A
#
# COMPACT_ATOMS: atom_id res chain seq x y z
N MET A 1 -19.74 -17.60 0.18
CA MET A 1 -18.87 -16.42 -0.02
C MET A 1 -18.32 -16.47 -1.43
N THR A 2 -19.10 -16.08 -2.45
CA THR A 2 -18.70 -16.29 -3.85
C THR A 2 -19.33 -15.23 -4.74
N TYR A 3 -19.10 -13.95 -4.45
CA TYR A 3 -19.48 -12.86 -5.36
C TYR A 3 -18.28 -12.30 -6.13
N TYR A 4 -17.05 -12.53 -5.66
CA TYR A 4 -15.83 -12.08 -6.32
C TYR A 4 -14.93 -13.28 -6.61
N GLY A 5 -14.68 -13.55 -7.89
CA GLY A 5 -13.65 -14.47 -8.35
C GLY A 5 -12.32 -13.74 -8.57
N ALA A 6 -11.33 -14.45 -9.11
CA ALA A 6 -10.00 -13.88 -9.32
C ALA A 6 -10.01 -12.62 -10.21
N LYS A 7 -10.89 -12.58 -11.22
CA LYS A 7 -11.01 -11.43 -12.12
C LYS A 7 -11.59 -10.22 -11.42
N GLU A 8 -12.65 -10.40 -10.63
CA GLU A 8 -13.30 -9.31 -9.92
C GLU A 8 -12.41 -8.75 -8.81
N LEU A 9 -11.63 -9.62 -8.15
CA LEU A 9 -10.63 -9.19 -7.16
C LEU A 9 -9.48 -8.41 -7.82
N ALA A 10 -8.96 -8.88 -8.96
CA ALA A 10 -7.94 -8.17 -9.71
C ALA A 10 -8.44 -6.80 -10.17
N GLN A 11 -9.65 -6.73 -10.74
CA GLN A 11 -10.26 -5.48 -11.16
C GLN A 11 -10.44 -4.51 -9.99
N SER A 12 -10.93 -4.99 -8.84
CA SER A 12 -11.08 -4.17 -7.64
C SER A 12 -9.75 -3.60 -7.17
N PHE A 13 -8.68 -4.39 -7.24
CA PHE A 13 -7.33 -3.94 -6.90
C PHE A 13 -6.83 -2.85 -7.85
N HIS A 14 -7.05 -3.00 -9.16
CA HIS A 14 -6.73 -1.98 -10.15
C HIS A 14 -7.52 -0.68 -9.90
N THR A 15 -8.82 -0.78 -9.63
CA THR A 15 -9.66 0.40 -9.33
C THR A 15 -9.14 1.17 -8.11
N VAL A 16 -8.76 0.49 -7.02
CA VAL A 16 -8.19 1.18 -5.85
C VAL A 16 -6.86 1.85 -6.19
N ARG A 17 -6.03 1.21 -7.02
CA ARG A 17 -4.74 1.76 -7.43
C ARG A 17 -4.91 3.01 -8.31
N GLU A 18 -5.80 2.96 -9.29
CA GLU A 18 -6.14 4.09 -10.17
C GLU A 18 -6.68 5.27 -9.36
N ASN A 19 -7.64 5.02 -8.46
CA ASN A 19 -8.19 6.06 -7.59
C ASN A 19 -7.11 6.69 -6.70
N THR A 20 -6.17 5.88 -6.19
CA THR A 20 -5.06 6.39 -5.36
C THR A 20 -4.15 7.31 -6.16
N ILE A 21 -3.85 6.97 -7.42
CA ILE A 21 -3.05 7.80 -8.31
C ILE A 21 -3.78 9.10 -8.61
N GLN A 22 -5.07 9.04 -8.98
CA GLN A 22 -5.88 10.22 -9.23
C GLN A 22 -5.91 11.16 -8.01
N ILE A 23 -6.12 10.63 -6.80
CA ILE A 23 -6.10 11.44 -5.58
C ILE A 23 -4.74 12.11 -5.35
N ALA A 24 -3.64 11.40 -5.60
CA ALA A 24 -2.30 11.98 -5.51
C ALA A 24 -2.14 13.14 -6.53
N GLU A 25 -2.62 12.97 -7.75
CA GLU A 25 -2.59 14.00 -8.78
C GLU A 25 -3.48 15.21 -8.46
N GLU A 26 -4.66 15.00 -7.87
CA GLU A 26 -5.61 16.06 -7.54
C GLU A 26 -5.20 16.88 -6.31
N ILE A 27 -4.58 16.25 -5.30
CA ILE A 27 -4.15 16.97 -4.10
C ILE A 27 -2.89 17.79 -4.42
N PRO A 28 -2.88 19.12 -4.21
CA PRO A 28 -1.67 19.92 -4.37
C PRO A 28 -0.55 19.45 -3.43
N GLU A 29 0.69 19.36 -3.93
CA GLU A 29 1.82 18.80 -3.16
C GLU A 29 2.07 19.54 -1.84
N HIS A 30 1.88 20.87 -1.79
CA HIS A 30 2.00 21.63 -0.54
C HIS A 30 0.99 21.22 0.54
N LYS A 31 -0.05 20.45 0.22
CA LYS A 31 -1.02 19.88 1.17
C LYS A 31 -0.65 18.47 1.64
N TYR A 32 0.41 17.86 1.11
CA TYR A 32 0.78 16.48 1.47
C TYR A 32 1.17 16.32 2.94
N GLY A 33 1.57 17.41 3.61
CA GLY A 33 1.84 17.43 5.05
C GLY A 33 0.60 17.48 5.96
N PHE A 34 -0.60 17.66 5.40
CA PHE A 34 -1.84 17.74 6.20
C PHE A 34 -2.10 16.46 6.99
N ARG A 35 -2.45 16.61 8.27
CA ARG A 35 -2.88 15.54 9.17
C ARG A 35 -4.28 15.86 9.70
N PRO A 36 -5.22 14.90 9.68
CA PRO A 36 -6.60 15.15 10.14
C PRO A 36 -6.71 15.25 11.67
N ALA A 37 -5.82 14.59 12.40
CA ALA A 37 -5.75 14.63 13.87
C ALA A 37 -4.33 14.25 14.34
N GLU A 38 -4.05 14.46 15.62
CA GLU A 38 -2.82 14.01 16.26
C GLU A 38 -2.68 12.47 16.15
N GLY A 39 -1.48 12.01 15.84
CA GLY A 39 -1.18 10.57 15.66
C GLY A 39 -1.65 9.96 14.32
N CYS A 40 -2.46 10.67 13.52
CA CYS A 40 -2.82 10.20 12.18
C CYS A 40 -1.69 10.40 11.17
N ARG A 41 -1.63 9.52 10.15
CA ARG A 41 -0.76 9.71 8.99
C ARG A 41 -1.09 11.01 8.26
N SER A 42 -0.07 11.65 7.69
CA SER A 42 -0.27 12.73 6.73
C SER A 42 -0.84 12.19 5.42
N VAL A 43 -1.24 13.09 4.51
CA VAL A 43 -1.64 12.70 3.15
C VAL A 43 -0.51 11.93 2.46
N ALA A 44 0.73 12.44 2.46
CA ALA A 44 1.88 11.74 1.87
C ALA A 44 2.10 10.36 2.49
N GLU A 45 2.12 10.27 3.82
CA GLU A 45 2.33 9.00 4.53
C GLU A 45 1.22 7.98 4.21
N THR A 46 -0.02 8.45 4.02
CA THR A 46 -1.16 7.60 3.65
C THR A 46 -1.03 7.09 2.22
N LEU A 47 -0.68 7.95 1.26
CA LEU A 47 -0.48 7.56 -0.13
C LEU A 47 0.66 6.54 -0.26
N VAL A 48 1.77 6.78 0.43
CA VAL A 48 2.91 5.83 0.47
C VAL A 48 2.51 4.51 1.13
N HIS A 49 1.76 4.54 2.23
CA HIS A 49 1.25 3.33 2.87
C HIS A 49 0.41 2.49 1.90
N ILE A 50 -0.57 3.09 1.22
CA ILE A 50 -1.42 2.39 0.25
C ILE A 50 -0.60 1.82 -0.91
N ALA A 51 0.41 2.54 -1.39
CA ALA A 51 1.26 2.09 -2.49
C ALA A 51 2.19 0.91 -2.11
N ILE A 52 2.65 0.84 -0.86
CA ILE A 52 3.65 -0.15 -0.41
C ILE A 52 3.01 -1.43 0.13
N MET A 53 1.87 -1.35 0.83
CA MET A 53 1.28 -2.52 1.48
C MET A 53 0.92 -3.70 0.55
N PRO A 54 0.58 -3.53 -0.73
CA PRO A 54 0.41 -4.64 -1.66
C PRO A 54 1.64 -5.54 -1.83
N ARG A 55 2.83 -5.08 -1.47
CA ARG A 55 4.04 -5.91 -1.47
C ARG A 55 3.98 -7.08 -0.48
N VAL A 56 3.12 -7.01 0.53
CA VAL A 56 2.93 -8.12 1.49
C VAL A 56 2.26 -9.33 0.82
N PRO A 57 1.04 -9.23 0.25
CA PRO A 57 0.46 -10.34 -0.49
C PRO A 57 1.29 -10.70 -1.74
N GLU A 58 1.99 -9.76 -2.37
CA GLU A 58 2.97 -10.08 -3.43
C GLU A 58 4.06 -11.04 -2.94
N GLN A 59 4.71 -10.70 -1.83
CA GLN A 59 5.75 -11.54 -1.23
C GLN A 59 5.24 -12.93 -0.90
N ILE A 60 4.05 -13.03 -0.30
CA ILE A 60 3.48 -14.30 0.15
C ILE A 60 3.03 -15.15 -1.04
N HIS A 61 2.28 -14.57 -1.98
CA HIS A 61 1.56 -15.33 -3.01
C HIS A 61 2.33 -15.44 -4.32
N PHE A 62 3.01 -14.38 -4.75
CA PHE A 62 3.64 -14.31 -6.07
C PHE A 62 5.15 -14.57 -6.04
N ILE A 63 5.81 -14.28 -4.92
CA ILE A 63 7.26 -14.51 -4.77
C ILE A 63 7.50 -15.86 -4.09
N GLU A 64 7.03 -16.03 -2.86
CA GLU A 64 7.29 -17.24 -2.07
C GLU A 64 6.29 -18.38 -2.32
N HIS A 65 5.17 -18.11 -2.98
CA HIS A 65 4.10 -19.09 -3.28
C HIS A 65 3.70 -19.91 -2.04
N ARG A 66 3.54 -19.25 -0.89
CA ARG A 66 3.34 -19.93 0.38
C ARG A 66 1.92 -20.48 0.47
N ASN A 67 1.83 -21.76 0.82
CA ASN A 67 0.58 -22.40 1.24
C ASN A 67 0.36 -22.36 2.76
N THR A 68 1.33 -21.85 3.52
CA THR A 68 1.28 -21.66 4.97
C THR A 68 2.18 -20.50 5.40
N LEU A 69 1.77 -19.77 6.44
CA LEU A 69 2.57 -18.69 7.05
C LEU A 69 3.52 -19.20 8.15
N ALA A 70 3.53 -20.49 8.48
CA ALA A 70 4.50 -21.06 9.41
C ALA A 70 5.93 -20.78 8.92
N GLY A 71 6.75 -20.15 9.77
CA GLY A 71 8.12 -19.76 9.44
C GLY A 71 8.24 -18.56 8.48
N PHE A 72 7.15 -17.83 8.21
CA PHE A 72 7.21 -16.57 7.47
C PHE A 72 7.76 -15.46 8.38
N ASP A 73 8.83 -14.80 7.95
CA ASP A 73 9.42 -13.69 8.69
C ASP A 73 8.61 -12.39 8.48
N PHE A 74 7.45 -12.34 9.14
CA PHE A 74 6.54 -11.20 9.07
C PHE A 74 7.21 -9.91 9.54
N PHE A 75 7.92 -9.96 10.67
CA PHE A 75 8.55 -8.76 11.24
C PHE A 75 9.72 -8.27 10.38
N GLY A 76 10.51 -9.17 9.80
CA GLY A 76 11.57 -8.80 8.85
C GLY A 76 11.00 -8.16 7.58
N LEU A 77 9.91 -8.67 7.03
CA LEU A 77 9.23 -8.02 5.90
C LEU A 77 8.70 -6.64 6.30
N MET A 78 7.95 -6.55 7.40
CA MET A 78 7.38 -5.28 7.85
C MET A 78 8.44 -4.24 8.19
N GLY A 79 9.59 -4.65 8.75
CA GLY A 79 10.73 -3.77 8.97
C GLY A 79 11.28 -3.19 7.68
N LYS A 80 11.45 -4.02 6.64
CA LYS A 80 11.88 -3.55 5.30
C LYS A 80 10.87 -2.57 4.69
N LEU A 81 9.57 -2.89 4.78
CA LEU A 81 8.52 -2.02 4.24
C LEU A 81 8.42 -0.70 5.02
N GLN A 82 8.58 -0.73 6.35
CA GLN A 82 8.59 0.47 7.16
C GLN A 82 9.73 1.42 6.74
N THR A 83 10.95 0.90 6.56
CA THR A 83 12.07 1.69 6.03
C THR A 83 11.74 2.29 4.67
N GLU A 84 11.16 1.50 3.76
CA GLU A 84 10.76 1.97 2.43
C GLU A 84 9.71 3.09 2.48
N THR A 85 8.76 3.04 3.43
CA THR A 85 7.76 4.11 3.59
C THR A 85 8.36 5.44 4.05
N GLN A 86 9.53 5.41 4.71
CA GLN A 86 10.22 6.61 5.19
C GLN A 86 11.10 7.26 4.13
N THR A 87 11.36 6.59 2.99
CA THR A 87 12.08 7.18 1.86
C THR A 87 11.36 8.45 1.38
N PRO A 88 12.04 9.62 1.34
CA PRO A 88 11.45 10.85 0.83
C PRO A 88 10.97 10.70 -0.61
N ARG A 89 9.76 11.18 -0.91
CA ARG A 89 9.17 11.17 -2.25
C ARG A 89 8.54 12.52 -2.54
N THR A 90 8.76 13.00 -3.75
CA THR A 90 8.09 14.17 -4.32
C THR A 90 6.96 13.72 -5.23
N LYS A 91 6.05 14.63 -5.54
CA LYS A 91 4.99 14.40 -6.54
C LYS A 91 5.54 14.39 -7.96
N ALA A 92 6.56 15.21 -8.23
CA ALA A 92 7.30 15.28 -9.50
C ALA A 92 8.33 14.15 -9.63
#